data_AF-A0A349SG31-F1
#
_entry.id   AF-A0A349SG31-F1
#
_cell.length_a   1.000
_cell.length_b   1.000
_cell.length_c   1.000
_cell.angle_alpha   90.00
_cell.angle_beta   90.00
_cell.angle_gamma   90.00
#
_symmetry.space_group_name_H-M   'P 1'
#
loop_
_entity.id
_entity.type
_entity.pdbx_description
1 polymer ?
#
loop_
_entity_poly.entity_id
_entity_poly.type
_entity_poly.pdbx_seq_one_letter_code
_entity_poly.pdbx_strand_id
1 'polypeptide(L)'
;MNKAPATAWVDYGPDEPAMQAYFREGEQRALSLPNRGPVHFTKDGRLHPDILASFSHYGFYVLEGLIELAELKDIETDVLDILDRLPEKKGALMDTQGRPALAVDCTGPTLFWS
;
A
#
# COMPACT_ATOMS: atom_id res chain seq x y z
N MET A 1 12.33 18.33 -3.41
CA MET A 1 11.25 19.14 -2.79
C MET A 1 10.20 18.17 -2.31
N ASN A 2 10.03 18.03 -0.99
CA ASN A 2 9.05 17.11 -0.42
C ASN A 2 7.64 17.62 -0.77
N LYS A 3 7.03 17.01 -1.78
CA LYS A 3 5.59 17.15 -2.01
C LYS A 3 4.93 16.51 -0.80
N ALA A 4 4.30 17.32 0.06
CA ALA A 4 3.43 16.80 1.10
C ALA A 4 2.44 15.81 0.44
N PRO A 5 2.10 14.69 1.10
CA PRO A 5 1.11 13.78 0.55
C PRO A 5 -0.12 14.61 0.20
N ALA A 6 -0.58 14.51 -1.04
CA ALA A 6 -1.81 15.15 -1.46
C ALA A 6 -2.92 14.49 -0.64
N THR A 7 -3.33 15.16 0.45
CA THR A 7 -4.61 14.91 1.10
C THR A 7 -5.68 15.26 0.09
N ALA A 8 -6.02 14.31 -0.78
CA ALA A 8 -7.31 14.27 -1.42
C ALA A 8 -8.33 13.93 -0.33
N TRP A 9 -8.55 14.87 0.59
CA TRP A 9 -9.74 14.87 1.41
C TRP A 9 -10.88 15.11 0.44
N VAL A 10 -11.65 14.07 0.18
CA VAL A 10 -12.94 14.20 -0.48
C VAL A 10 -13.76 15.12 0.42
N ASP A 11 -14.02 16.34 -0.05
CA ASP A 11 -14.88 17.28 0.66
C ASP A 11 -16.32 16.77 0.54
N TYR A 12 -16.86 16.24 1.65
CA TYR A 12 -18.24 15.76 1.70
C TYR A 12 -19.22 16.92 1.98
N GLY A 13 -18.74 18.16 2.09
CA GLY A 13 -19.53 19.36 2.27
C GLY A 13 -20.42 19.25 3.52
N PRO A 14 -21.74 19.51 3.41
CA PRO A 14 -22.67 19.38 4.54
C PRO A 14 -22.72 17.97 5.15
N ASP A 15 -22.38 16.93 4.39
CA ASP A 15 -22.42 15.54 4.83
C ASP A 15 -21.13 15.08 5.53
N GLU A 16 -20.11 15.94 5.63
CA GLU A 16 -18.85 15.65 6.31
C GLU A 16 -19.03 15.05 7.72
N PRO A 17 -19.88 15.62 8.60
CA PRO A 17 -20.08 15.03 9.93
C PRO A 17 -20.66 13.60 9.88
N ALA A 18 -21.55 13.33 8.91
CA ALA A 18 -22.16 12.02 8.72
C ALA A 18 -21.15 11.01 8.17
N MET A 19 -20.30 11.42 7.23
CA MET A 19 -19.24 10.57 6.68
C MET A 19 -18.17 10.23 7.70
N GLN A 20 -17.76 11.17 8.54
CA GLN A 20 -16.83 10.90 9.64
C GLN A 20 -17.43 9.97 10.70
N ALA A 21 -18.74 10.02 10.94
CA ALA A 21 -19.43 9.04 11.78
C ALA A 21 -19.42 7.65 11.12
N TYR A 22 -19.79 7.56 9.85
CA TYR A 22 -19.78 6.33 9.08
C TYR A 22 -18.40 5.64 9.07
N PHE A 23 -17.32 6.39 8.88
CA PHE A 23 -15.95 5.85 8.90
C PHE A 23 -15.57 5.32 10.27
N ARG A 24 -15.80 6.07 11.35
CA ARG A 24 -15.48 5.62 12.72
C ARG A 24 -16.25 4.36 13.10
N GLU A 25 -17.54 4.31 12.77
CA GLU A 25 -18.36 3.13 13.03
C GLU A 25 -17.92 1.94 12.18
N GLY A 26 -17.57 2.18 10.91
CA GLY A 26 -17.03 1.18 10.00
C GLY A 26 -15.70 0.60 10.50
N GLU A 27 -14.79 1.46 10.96
CA GLU A 27 -13.51 1.07 11.55
C GLU A 27 -13.71 0.22 12.80
N GLN A 28 -14.60 0.64 13.72
CA GLN A 28 -14.93 -0.15 14.92
C GLN A 28 -15.48 -1.53 14.58
N ARG A 29 -16.37 -1.62 13.57
CA ARG A 29 -16.89 -2.90 13.09
C ARG A 29 -15.81 -3.75 12.44
N ALA A 30 -14.92 -3.16 11.65
CA ALA A 30 -13.84 -3.89 10.99
C ALA A 30 -12.80 -4.42 11.98
N LEU A 31 -12.44 -3.64 13.00
CA LEU A 31 -11.48 -4.03 14.03
C LEU A 31 -12.02 -5.10 14.99
N SER A 32 -13.35 -5.24 15.12
CA SER A 32 -13.96 -6.28 15.96
C SER A 32 -14.12 -7.63 15.26
N LEU A 33 -13.88 -7.72 13.94
CA LEU A 33 -13.93 -8.98 13.21
C LEU A 33 -12.76 -9.89 13.64
N PRO A 34 -13.01 -11.18 13.91
CA PRO A 34 -11.96 -12.15 14.23
C PRO A 34 -11.24 -12.65 12.96
N ASN A 35 -10.83 -11.73 12.09
CA ASN A 35 -10.19 -12.01 10.80
C ASN A 35 -8.78 -11.42 10.69
N ARG A 36 -8.04 -11.42 11.79
CA ARG A 36 -6.68 -10.89 11.87
C ARG A 36 -5.76 -11.72 12.75
N GLY A 37 -4.48 -11.72 12.43
CA GLY A 37 -3.44 -12.38 13.22
C GLY A 37 -2.22 -12.81 12.39
N PRO A 38 -1.22 -13.46 13.02
CA PRO A 38 -0.01 -13.89 12.34
C PRO A 38 -0.28 -15.02 11.35
N VAL A 39 0.51 -15.03 10.27
CA VAL A 39 0.51 -16.17 9.34
C VAL A 39 0.97 -17.43 10.06
N HIS A 40 0.26 -18.54 9.83
CA HIS A 40 0.66 -19.84 10.33
C HIS A 40 0.21 -20.94 9.38
N PHE A 41 0.91 -22.07 9.44
CA PHE A 41 0.81 -23.15 8.47
C PHE A 41 0.52 -24.48 9.17
N THR A 42 -0.12 -25.39 8.43
CA THR A 42 -0.24 -26.79 8.85
C THR A 42 1.12 -27.49 8.80
N LYS A 43 1.20 -28.70 9.36
CA LYS A 43 2.41 -29.53 9.31
C LYS A 43 2.90 -29.82 7.89
N ASP A 44 2.00 -29.81 6.91
CA ASP A 44 2.31 -30.05 5.50
C ASP A 44 2.67 -28.75 4.73
N GLY A 45 2.86 -27.62 5.45
CA GLY A 45 3.24 -26.33 4.87
C GLY A 45 2.11 -25.58 4.17
N ARG A 46 0.85 -26.00 4.31
CA ARG A 46 -0.31 -25.28 3.77
C ARG A 46 -0.76 -24.18 4.71
N LEU A 47 -1.33 -23.09 4.17
CA LEU A 47 -1.94 -22.05 5.00
C LEU A 47 -3.00 -22.68 5.92
N HIS A 48 -3.01 -22.28 7.19
CA HIS A 48 -3.89 -22.90 8.17
C HIS A 48 -5.37 -22.75 7.78
N PRO A 49 -6.20 -23.82 7.88
CA PRO A 49 -7.60 -23.79 7.48
C PRO A 49 -8.42 -22.68 8.16
N ASP A 50 -8.08 -22.29 9.39
CA ASP A 50 -8.80 -21.24 10.11
C ASP A 50 -8.66 -19.87 9.44
N ILE A 51 -7.48 -19.57 8.85
CA ILE A 51 -7.27 -18.34 8.07
C ILE A 51 -8.15 -18.37 6.82
N LEU A 52 -8.19 -19.52 6.12
CA LEU A 52 -9.01 -19.70 4.92
C LEU A 52 -10.52 -19.63 5.23
N ALA A 53 -10.95 -20.22 6.34
CA ALA A 53 -12.33 -20.19 6.79
C ALA A 53 -12.76 -18.76 7.15
N SER A 54 -11.91 -18.02 7.87
CA SER A 54 -12.15 -16.62 8.18
C SER A 54 -12.18 -15.75 6.92
N PHE A 55 -11.24 -15.94 5.99
CA PHE A 55 -11.27 -15.26 4.69
C PHE A 55 -12.57 -15.54 3.94
N SER A 56 -12.99 -16.80 3.87
CA SER A 56 -14.23 -17.18 3.18
C SER A 56 -15.48 -16.60 3.84
N HIS A 57 -15.49 -16.44 5.16
CA HIS A 57 -16.65 -15.93 5.90
C HIS A 57 -16.75 -14.40 5.84
N TYR A 58 -15.63 -13.69 6.00
CA TYR A 58 -15.60 -12.22 6.05
C TYR A 58 -15.25 -11.56 4.70
N GLY A 59 -14.79 -12.33 3.71
CA GLY A 59 -14.32 -11.85 2.41
C GLY A 59 -12.87 -11.35 2.40
N PHE A 60 -12.22 -11.26 3.56
CA PHE A 60 -10.82 -10.88 3.72
C PHE A 60 -10.24 -11.37 5.05
N TYR A 61 -8.90 -11.39 5.15
CA TYR A 61 -8.15 -11.65 6.38
C TYR A 61 -6.93 -10.72 6.43
N VAL A 62 -6.61 -10.16 7.60
CA VAL A 62 -5.47 -9.27 7.82
C VAL A 62 -4.33 -10.05 8.47
N LEU A 63 -3.26 -10.30 7.72
CA LEU A 63 -2.04 -10.90 8.26
C LEU A 63 -1.25 -9.83 9.01
N GLU A 64 -1.04 -10.05 10.31
CA GLU A 64 -0.27 -9.17 11.19
C GLU A 64 1.15 -9.70 11.34
N GLY A 65 2.14 -8.79 11.33
CA GLY A 65 3.55 -9.16 11.52
C GLY A 65 4.09 -10.10 10.43
N LEU A 66 3.52 -10.07 9.22
CA LEU A 66 3.99 -10.89 8.10
C LEU A 66 5.37 -10.45 7.60
N ILE A 67 5.60 -9.13 7.58
CA ILE A 67 6.84 -8.49 7.15
C ILE A 67 7.44 -7.82 8.39
N GLU A 68 8.71 -8.07 8.65
CA GLU A 68 9.43 -7.48 9.77
C GLU A 68 9.60 -5.97 9.58
N LEU A 69 9.68 -5.20 10.66
CA LEU A 69 9.79 -3.74 10.59
C LEU A 69 11.00 -3.25 9.78
N ALA A 70 12.11 -4.00 9.82
CA ALA A 70 13.30 -3.68 9.04
C ALA A 70 13.04 -3.86 7.53
N GLU A 71 12.47 -5.00 7.14
CA GLU A 71 12.12 -5.27 5.75
C GLU A 71 11.07 -4.28 5.22
N LEU A 72 10.07 -3.93 6.04
CA LEU A 72 9.07 -2.93 5.67
C LEU A 72 9.70 -1.56 5.38
N LYS A 73 10.67 -1.16 6.20
CA LYS A 73 11.40 0.11 6.00
C LYS A 73 12.27 0.09 4.74
N ASP A 74 12.90 -1.05 4.45
CA ASP A 74 13.69 -1.22 3.23
C ASP A 74 12.79 -1.10 2.00
N ILE A 75 11.63 -1.78 2.00
CA ILE A 75 10.62 -1.66 0.93
C ILE A 75 10.15 -0.21 0.77
N GLU A 76 9.83 0.49 1.86
CA GLU A 76 9.41 1.89 1.82
C GLU A 76 10.48 2.78 1.19
N THR A 77 11.74 2.59 1.60
CA THR A 77 12.88 3.36 1.08
C THR A 77 13.07 3.13 -0.42
N ASP A 78 13.04 1.87 -0.86
CA ASP A 78 13.23 1.50 -2.26
C ASP A 78 12.10 2.02 -3.15
N VAL A 79 10.84 1.92 -2.68
CA VAL A 79 9.69 2.47 -3.41
C VAL A 79 9.80 3.99 -3.55
N LEU A 80 10.19 4.70 -2.50
CA LEU A 80 10.38 6.14 -2.55
C LEU A 80 11.54 6.53 -3.48
N ASP A 81 12.64 5.79 -3.51
CA ASP A 81 13.73 6.02 -4.48
C ASP A 81 13.26 5.81 -5.93
N ILE A 82 12.49 4.75 -6.19
CA ILE A 82 11.91 4.48 -7.51
C ILE A 82 11.03 5.66 -7.95
N LEU A 83 10.15 6.13 -7.07
CA LEU A 83 9.24 7.25 -7.36
C LEU A 83 9.99 8.57 -7.60
N ASP A 84 11.03 8.84 -6.81
CA ASP A 84 11.86 10.06 -6.93
C ASP A 84 12.68 10.10 -8.22
N ARG A 85 13.01 8.92 -8.78
CA ARG A 85 13.82 8.76 -9.99
C ARG A 85 13.01 8.50 -11.24
N LEU A 86 11.68 8.57 -11.18
CA LEU A 86 10.84 8.48 -12.38
C LEU A 86 11.19 9.61 -13.36
N PRO A 87 11.06 9.36 -14.68
CA PRO A 87 11.33 10.38 -15.68
C PRO A 87 10.35 11.57 -15.54
N GLU A 88 10.85 12.80 -15.73
CA GLU A 88 10.07 14.05 -15.54
C GLU A 88 8.77 14.10 -16.39
N LYS A 89 8.80 13.40 -17.54
CA LYS A 89 7.69 13.15 -18.45
C LYS A 89 7.94 11.83 -19.15
N LYS A 90 6.90 11.22 -19.70
CA LYS A 90 6.99 9.95 -20.42
C LYS A 90 8.11 9.98 -21.47
N GLY A 91 9.08 9.07 -21.33
CA GLY A 91 10.23 8.92 -22.23
C GLY A 91 11.36 9.94 -22.03
N ALA A 92 11.33 10.77 -20.99
CA ALA A 92 12.45 11.65 -20.66
C ALA A 92 13.66 10.85 -20.19
N LEU A 93 14.86 11.34 -20.54
CA LEU A 93 16.11 10.74 -20.09
C LEU A 93 16.51 11.16 -18.67
N MET A 94 15.85 12.20 -18.15
CA MET A 94 16.14 12.78 -16.84
C MET A 94 14.91 12.71 -15.93
N ASP A 95 15.16 12.62 -14.63
CA ASP A 95 14.16 12.81 -13.60
C ASP A 95 13.95 14.31 -13.28
N THR A 96 13.03 14.59 -12.36
CA THR A 96 12.69 15.96 -11.94
C THR A 96 13.82 16.70 -11.22
N GLN A 97 14.88 15.99 -10.81
CA GLN A 97 16.06 16.54 -10.17
C GLN A 97 17.24 16.71 -11.15
N GLY A 98 17.05 16.37 -12.43
CA GLY A 98 18.08 16.46 -13.47
C GLY A 98 19.10 15.32 -13.43
N ARG A 99 18.84 14.23 -12.69
CA ARG A 99 19.64 13.00 -12.73
C ARG A 99 19.13 12.11 -13.87
N PRO A 100 19.93 11.15 -14.36
CA PRO A 100 19.42 10.13 -15.27
C PRO A 100 18.22 9.40 -14.67
N ALA A 101 17.11 9.35 -15.41
CA ALA A 101 15.90 8.69 -14.98
C ALA A 101 16.14 7.19 -14.73
N LEU A 102 15.35 6.60 -13.84
CA LEU A 102 15.42 5.17 -13.57
C LEU A 102 15.22 4.37 -14.86
N ALA A 103 16.11 3.41 -15.09
CA ALA A 103 16.11 2.52 -16.26
C ALA A 103 16.23 3.23 -17.63
N VAL A 104 16.77 4.45 -17.69
CA VAL A 104 16.96 5.21 -18.95
C VAL A 104 17.85 4.48 -19.98
N ASP A 105 18.76 3.65 -19.52
CA ASP A 105 19.69 2.85 -20.32
C ASP A 105 19.17 1.44 -20.65
N CYS A 106 17.99 1.08 -20.15
CA CYS A 106 17.37 -0.21 -20.42
C CYS A 106 16.61 -0.19 -21.75
N THR A 107 16.60 -1.34 -22.44
CA THR A 107 15.83 -1.50 -23.70
C THR A 107 14.34 -1.74 -23.47
N GLY A 108 13.95 -2.09 -22.24
CA GLY A 108 12.56 -2.36 -21.85
C GLY A 108 11.75 -1.09 -21.59
N PRO A 109 10.42 -1.21 -21.43
CA PRO A 109 9.59 -0.07 -21.05
C PRO A 109 10.01 0.53 -19.71
N THR A 110 10.17 1.85 -19.66
CA THR A 110 10.44 2.59 -18.43
C THR A 110 9.14 2.86 -17.68
N LEU A 111 9.14 2.66 -16.36
CA LEU A 111 8.03 3.04 -15.48
C LEU A 111 7.82 4.56 -15.57
N PHE A 112 6.57 4.98 -15.73
CA PHE A 112 6.14 6.38 -15.65
C PHE A 112 4.77 6.42 -14.98
N TRP A 113 4.58 7.36 -14.06
CA TRP A 113 3.36 7.52 -13.28
C TRP A 113 2.83 8.95 -13.46
N SER A 114 1.57 9.09 -13.88
CA SER A 114 0.88 10.38 -14.08
C SER A 114 -0.55 10.34 -13.57
#